data_AF-A0A3S1KLP3-F1
#
_entry.id   AF-A0A3S1KLP3-F1
#
_cell.length_a   1.000
_cell.length_b   1.000
_cell.length_c   1.000
_cell.angle_alpha   90.00
_cell.angle_beta   90.00
_cell.angle_gamma   90.00
#
_symmetry.space_group_name_H-M   'P 1'
#
loop_
_entity.id
_entity.type
_entity.pdbx_description
1 polymer ?
#
loop_
_entity_poly.entity_id
_entity_poly.type
_entity_poly.pdbx_seq_one_letter_code
_entity_poly.pdbx_strand_id
1 'polypeptide(L)'
;MPRDALKNVLFVDAAKGDWEEPEPVRAWREEIKREKAQVQAAWEEWSALRDERNREHNYDALEEAFNAVCSEEWEIGMRICAIPANTLEGMMVKLRVSDRLGLEDFEDPNEAFLSIAADIKRLSGEA
;
A
#
# COMPACT_ATOMS: atom_id res chain seq x y z
N MET A 1 -12.01 -28.15 -14.47
CA MET A 1 -13.31 -28.27 -15.17
C MET A 1 -13.18 -29.33 -16.25
N PRO A 2 -13.97 -30.42 -16.22
CA PRO A 2 -13.92 -31.48 -17.23
C PRO A 2 -14.51 -31.00 -18.56
N ARG A 3 -13.67 -30.62 -19.53
CA ARG A 3 -14.11 -30.02 -20.81
C ARG A 3 -14.94 -30.99 -21.67
N ASP A 4 -14.66 -32.28 -21.57
CA ASP A 4 -15.35 -33.31 -22.36
C ASP A 4 -16.82 -33.51 -21.94
N ALA A 5 -17.14 -33.27 -20.66
CA ALA A 5 -18.50 -33.39 -20.13
C ALA A 5 -19.43 -32.24 -20.56
N LEU A 6 -18.88 -31.21 -21.22
CA LEU A 6 -19.60 -29.99 -21.63
C LEU A 6 -19.73 -29.85 -23.15
N LYS A 7 -19.25 -30.83 -23.93
CA LYS A 7 -19.17 -30.76 -25.39
C LYS A 7 -20.51 -30.54 -26.10
N ASN A 8 -21.63 -30.90 -25.46
CA ASN A 8 -22.98 -30.80 -26.04
C ASN A 8 -23.90 -29.83 -25.29
N VAL A 9 -23.35 -29.00 -24.40
CA VAL A 9 -24.13 -28.14 -23.49
C VAL A 9 -24.06 -26.72 -24.02
N LEU A 10 -25.20 -26.18 -24.45
CA LEU A 10 -25.26 -24.77 -24.85
C LEU A 10 -25.27 -23.89 -23.60
N PHE A 11 -24.61 -22.74 -23.69
CA PHE A 11 -24.61 -21.73 -22.62
C PHE A 11 -26.03 -21.33 -22.19
N VAL A 12 -26.97 -21.31 -23.14
CA VAL A 12 -28.39 -20.97 -22.92
C VAL A 12 -29.10 -22.03 -22.05
N ASP A 13 -28.74 -23.30 -22.17
CA ASP A 13 -29.33 -24.38 -21.37
C ASP A 13 -28.79 -24.34 -19.93
N ALA A 14 -27.49 -24.09 -19.78
CA ALA A 14 -26.86 -23.86 -18.49
C ALA A 14 -27.39 -22.61 -17.78
N ALA A 15 -27.73 -21.55 -18.52
CA ALA A 15 -28.24 -20.28 -17.98
C ALA A 15 -29.72 -20.35 -17.56
N LYS A 16 -30.53 -21.23 -18.15
CA LYS A 16 -31.95 -21.43 -17.80
C LYS A 16 -32.17 -22.30 -16.56
N GLY A 17 -31.14 -23.02 -16.09
CA GLY A 17 -31.22 -23.90 -14.93
C GLY A 17 -31.90 -25.24 -15.19
N ASP A 18 -32.38 -25.48 -16.42
CA ASP A 18 -33.12 -26.69 -16.82
C ASP A 18 -32.20 -27.84 -17.28
N TRP A 19 -30.89 -27.70 -17.10
CA TRP A 19 -29.93 -28.72 -17.50
C TRP A 19 -29.53 -29.60 -16.31
N GLU A 20 -29.61 -30.92 -16.49
CA GLU A 20 -29.12 -31.88 -15.51
C GLU A 20 -27.59 -31.89 -15.55
N GLU A 21 -26.97 -31.32 -14.51
CA GLU A 21 -25.51 -31.22 -14.43
C GLU A 21 -24.84 -32.61 -14.46
N PRO A 22 -23.96 -32.90 -15.44
CA PRO A 22 -23.24 -34.14 -15.56
C PRO A 22 -22.43 -34.35 -14.31
N GLU A 23 -22.44 -35.61 -13.90
CA GLU A 23 -21.76 -36.07 -12.70
C GLU A 23 -20.30 -35.55 -12.63
N PRO A 24 -19.48 -35.56 -13.71
CA PRO A 24 -18.11 -35.04 -13.63
C PRO A 24 -18.02 -33.54 -13.30
N VAL A 25 -18.98 -32.74 -13.78
CA VAL A 25 -19.00 -31.28 -13.54
C VAL A 25 -19.46 -31.00 -12.11
N ARG A 26 -20.50 -31.70 -11.65
CA ARG A 26 -21.00 -31.62 -10.27
C ARG A 26 -19.92 -32.05 -9.27
N ALA A 27 -19.24 -33.18 -9.52
CA ALA A 27 -18.14 -33.68 -8.70
C ALA A 27 -16.98 -32.67 -8.63
N TRP A 28 -16.61 -32.07 -9.77
CA TRP A 28 -15.60 -31.01 -9.81
C TRP A 28 -16.00 -29.74 -9.04
N ARG A 29 -17.28 -29.33 -9.09
CA ARG A 29 -17.78 -28.18 -8.32
C ARG A 29 -17.78 -28.45 -6.82
N GLU A 30 -18.24 -29.62 -6.39
CA GLU A 30 -18.21 -30.01 -4.98
C GLU A 30 -16.76 -30.08 -4.46
N GLU A 31 -15.83 -30.55 -5.28
CA GLU A 31 -14.41 -30.55 -4.94
C GLU A 31 -13.86 -29.14 -4.76
N ILE A 32 -14.13 -28.21 -5.69
CA ILE A 32 -13.75 -26.80 -5.54
C ILE A 32 -14.37 -26.17 -4.30
N LYS A 33 -15.64 -26.48 -4.02
CA LYS A 33 -16.33 -25.95 -2.84
C LYS A 33 -15.65 -26.44 -1.56
N ARG A 34 -15.27 -27.72 -1.52
CA ARG A 34 -14.52 -28.33 -0.41
C ARG A 34 -13.15 -27.68 -0.24
N GLU A 35 -12.38 -27.54 -1.31
CA GLU A 35 -11.07 -26.87 -1.28
C GLU A 35 -11.20 -25.41 -0.80
N LYS A 36 -12.15 -24.65 -1.34
CA LYS A 36 -12.41 -23.27 -0.90
C LYS A 36 -12.76 -23.19 0.57
N ALA A 37 -13.58 -24.10 1.07
CA ALA A 37 -13.93 -24.15 2.49
C ALA A 37 -12.71 -24.46 3.38
N GLN A 38 -11.82 -25.36 2.94
CA GLN A 38 -10.58 -25.66 3.65
C GLN A 38 -9.62 -24.47 3.67
N VAL A 39 -9.42 -23.81 2.53
CA VAL A 39 -8.58 -22.60 2.43
C VAL A 39 -9.15 -21.49 3.29
N GLN A 40 -10.47 -21.28 3.25
CA GLN A 40 -11.14 -20.27 4.07
C GLN A 40 -10.95 -20.55 5.56
N ALA A 41 -11.15 -21.80 6.00
CA ALA A 41 -10.96 -22.18 7.40
C ALA A 41 -9.50 -21.96 7.86
N ALA A 42 -8.52 -22.34 7.02
CA ALA A 42 -7.10 -22.11 7.33
C ALA A 42 -6.76 -20.61 7.37
N TRP A 43 -7.35 -19.80 6.50
CA TRP A 43 -7.18 -18.36 6.50
C TRP A 43 -7.78 -17.70 7.76
N GLU A 44 -8.96 -18.15 8.19
CA GLU A 44 -9.62 -17.67 9.40
C GLU A 44 -8.81 -18.01 10.66
N GLU A 45 -8.30 -19.24 10.76
CA GLU A 45 -7.43 -19.66 11.87
C GLU A 45 -6.14 -18.81 11.93
N TRP A 46 -5.47 -18.65 10.79
CA TRP A 46 -4.27 -17.82 10.72
C TRP A 46 -4.55 -16.35 11.04
N SER A 47 -5.65 -15.80 10.52
CA SER A 47 -6.03 -14.40 10.76
C SER A 47 -6.32 -14.17 12.24
N ALA A 48 -7.04 -15.09 12.89
CA ALA A 48 -7.31 -15.01 14.32
C ALA A 48 -6.02 -15.02 15.15
N LEU A 49 -5.06 -15.90 14.81
CA LEU A 49 -3.75 -15.95 15.48
C LEU A 49 -2.95 -14.67 15.27
N ARG A 50 -2.94 -14.12 14.05
CA ARG A 50 -2.29 -12.84 13.76
C ARG A 50 -2.92 -11.71 14.56
N ASP A 51 -4.24 -11.62 14.61
CA ASP A 51 -4.96 -10.54 15.30
C ASP A 51 -4.81 -10.65 16.83
N GLU A 52 -4.72 -11.87 17.38
CA GLU A 52 -4.35 -12.10 18.78
C GLU A 52 -2.93 -11.63 19.07
N ARG A 53 -1.95 -12.01 18.25
CA ARG A 53 -0.55 -11.59 18.37
C ARG A 53 -0.40 -10.07 18.27
N ASN A 54 -1.14 -9.43 17.36
CA ASN A 54 -1.13 -7.97 17.21
C ASN A 54 -1.64 -7.28 18.47
N ARG A 55 -2.69 -7.81 19.09
CA ARG A 55 -3.22 -7.29 20.37
C ARG A 55 -2.27 -7.55 21.53
N GLU A 56 -1.68 -8.74 21.63
CA GLU A 56 -0.71 -9.10 22.67
C GLU A 56 0.48 -8.14 22.68
N HIS A 57 0.98 -7.79 21.49
CA HIS A 57 2.12 -6.88 21.34
C HIS A 57 1.72 -5.40 21.21
N ASN A 58 0.43 -5.09 21.26
CA ASN A 58 -0.10 -3.73 21.12
C ASN A 58 0.41 -3.01 19.85
N TYR A 59 0.51 -3.74 18.73
CA TYR A 59 1.10 -3.21 17.50
C TYR A 59 0.35 -2.01 16.96
N ASP A 60 -0.98 -1.98 17.05
CA ASP A 60 -1.78 -0.85 16.56
C ASP A 60 -1.38 0.47 17.24
N ALA A 61 -1.25 0.47 18.57
CA ALA A 61 -0.85 1.67 19.31
C ALA A 61 0.62 2.03 19.08
N LEU A 62 1.50 1.02 18.88
CA LEU A 62 2.91 1.26 18.56
C LEU A 62 3.08 1.85 17.16
N GLU A 63 2.30 1.38 16.19
CA GLU A 63 2.27 1.90 14.82
C GLU A 63 1.70 3.33 14.80
N GLU A 64 0.64 3.61 15.56
CA GLU A 64 0.12 4.97 15.73
C GLU A 64 1.18 5.90 16.34
N ALA A 65 1.86 5.48 17.41
CA ALA A 65 2.93 6.27 18.03
C ALA A 65 4.11 6.49 17.08
N PHE A 66 4.50 5.47 16.31
CA PHE A 66 5.54 5.60 15.30
C PHE A 66 5.15 6.60 14.21
N ASN A 67 3.92 6.48 13.67
CA ASN A 67 3.41 7.38 12.65
C ASN A 67 3.31 8.83 13.15
N ALA A 68 2.96 9.05 14.42
CA ALA A 68 2.97 10.37 15.04
C ALA A 68 4.38 10.99 15.02
N VAL A 69 5.40 10.22 15.44
CA VAL A 69 6.80 10.69 15.43
C VAL A 69 7.30 10.93 14.01
N CYS A 70 6.98 10.08 13.04
CA CYS A 70 7.32 10.30 11.64
C CYS A 70 6.66 11.56 11.07
N SER A 71 5.41 11.83 11.46
CA SER A 71 4.70 13.06 11.06
C SER A 71 5.36 14.30 11.66
N GLU A 72 5.78 14.25 12.93
CA GLU A 72 6.53 15.33 13.56
C GLU A 72 7.88 15.59 12.86
N GLU A 73 8.63 14.53 12.54
CA GLU A 73 9.90 14.63 11.81
C GLU A 73 9.70 15.30 10.44
N TRP A 74 8.66 14.89 9.71
CA TRP A 74 8.27 15.49 8.44
C TRP A 74 7.98 16.98 8.60
N GLU A 75 7.11 17.36 9.54
CA GLU A 75 6.75 18.76 9.78
C GLU A 75 7.97 19.62 10.12
N ILE A 76 8.88 19.12 10.96
CA ILE A 76 10.11 19.82 11.33
C ILE A 76 10.97 20.05 10.09
N GLY A 77 11.20 19.02 9.28
CA GLY A 77 11.99 19.15 8.06
C GLY A 77 11.37 20.13 7.07
N MET A 78 10.05 20.06 6.87
CA MET A 78 9.33 21.01 6.02
C MET A 78 9.44 22.45 6.52
N ARG A 79 9.37 22.68 7.84
CA ARG A 79 9.59 24.01 8.44
C ARG A 79 11.02 24.51 8.24
N ILE A 80 12.03 23.64 8.36
CA ILE A 80 13.42 23.99 8.05
C ILE A 80 13.55 24.41 6.59
N CYS A 81 12.97 23.62 5.68
CA CYS A 81 12.98 23.92 4.25
C CYS A 81 12.25 25.23 3.93
N ALA A 82 11.21 25.63 4.67
CA ALA A 82 10.49 26.88 4.44
C ALA A 82 11.26 28.15 4.88
N ILE A 83 12.19 28.04 5.84
CA ILE A 83 12.96 29.21 6.32
C ILE A 83 13.99 29.62 5.25
N PRO A 84 13.98 30.86 4.73
CA PRO A 84 14.95 31.28 3.72
C PRO A 84 16.40 31.13 4.21
N ALA A 85 17.22 30.39 3.47
CA ALA A 85 18.66 30.32 3.69
C ALA A 85 19.37 31.48 2.97
N ASN A 86 20.23 32.19 3.71
CA ASN A 86 21.02 33.31 3.18
C ASN A 86 22.52 33.01 3.14
N THR A 87 22.90 31.75 3.39
CA THR A 87 24.29 31.27 3.35
C THR A 87 24.34 29.87 2.76
N LEU A 88 25.53 29.46 2.30
CA LEU A 88 25.77 28.10 1.79
C LEU A 88 25.58 27.05 2.89
N GLU A 89 25.95 27.36 4.14
CA GLU A 89 25.74 26.47 5.28
C GLU A 89 24.24 26.23 5.53
N GLY A 90 23.41 27.26 5.39
CA GLY A 90 21.95 27.13 5.49
C GLY A 90 21.39 26.23 4.38
N MET A 91 21.91 26.37 3.15
CA MET A 91 21.55 25.49 2.03
C MET A 91 21.92 24.03 2.29
N MET A 92 23.11 23.79 2.85
CA MET A 92 23.53 22.43 3.22
C MET A 92 22.60 21.79 4.25
N VAL A 93 22.05 22.55 5.20
CA VAL A 93 21.06 22.02 6.15
C VAL A 93 19.80 21.56 5.42
N LYS A 94 19.29 22.36 4.47
CA LYS A 94 18.10 21.98 3.68
C LYS A 94 18.33 20.74 2.82
N LEU A 95 19.51 20.60 2.21
CA LEU A 95 19.85 19.40 1.44
C LEU A 95 19.89 18.15 2.33
N ARG A 96 20.46 18.24 3.54
CA ARG A 96 20.42 17.12 4.50
C ARG A 96 19.00 16.76 4.94
N VAL A 97 18.12 17.75 5.08
CA VAL A 97 16.70 17.49 5.35
C VAL A 97 16.06 16.76 4.16
N SER A 98 16.37 17.17 2.93
CA SER A 98 15.92 16.48 1.72
C SER A 98 16.31 15.01 1.72
N ASP A 99 17.59 14.71 1.98
CA ASP A 99 18.12 13.34 2.05
C ASP A 99 17.44 12.54 3.17
N ARG A 100 17.26 13.17 4.34
CA ARG A 100 16.68 12.52 5.52
C ARG A 100 15.22 12.14 5.33
N LEU A 101 14.46 12.98 4.65
CA LEU A 101 13.02 12.78 4.41
C LEU A 101 12.73 12.06 3.07
N GLY A 102 13.76 11.73 2.28
CA GLY A 102 13.56 11.12 0.96
C GLY A 102 12.74 11.99 0.02
N LEU A 103 12.94 13.32 0.05
CA LEU A 103 12.06 14.23 -0.71
C LEU A 103 12.16 14.01 -2.23
N GLU A 104 13.25 13.42 -2.71
CA GLU A 104 13.47 13.06 -4.11
C GLU A 104 12.64 11.87 -4.59
N ASP A 105 12.09 11.06 -3.68
CA ASP A 105 11.27 9.88 -4.02
C ASP A 105 9.84 10.26 -4.41
N PHE A 106 9.45 11.53 -4.25
CA PHE A 106 8.11 12.02 -4.57
C PHE A 106 8.03 12.50 -6.03
N GLU A 107 6.99 12.08 -6.75
CA GLU A 107 6.78 12.40 -8.17
C GLU A 107 6.50 13.90 -8.43
N ASP A 108 5.92 14.59 -7.46
CA ASP A 108 5.64 16.04 -7.55
C ASP A 108 6.76 16.87 -6.90
N PRO A 109 7.15 18.02 -7.50
CA PRO A 109 8.14 18.90 -6.92
C PRO A 109 7.63 19.45 -5.59
N ASN A 110 8.14 18.86 -4.51
CA ASN A 110 7.85 19.24 -3.14
C ASN A 110 8.15 20.74 -2.94
N GLU A 111 7.30 21.45 -2.19
CA GLU A 111 7.47 22.86 -1.81
C GLU A 111 8.88 23.14 -1.22
N ALA A 112 9.51 22.15 -0.59
CA ALA A 112 10.89 22.19 -0.14
C ALA A 112 11.89 22.48 -1.28
N PHE A 113 11.75 21.82 -2.44
CA PHE A 113 12.64 22.04 -3.58
C PHE A 113 12.40 23.40 -4.24
N LEU A 114 11.16 23.89 -4.25
CA LEU A 114 10.87 25.26 -4.66
C LEU A 114 11.55 26.28 -3.74
N SER A 115 11.54 26.05 -2.42
CA SER A 115 12.25 26.91 -1.48
C SER A 115 13.77 26.85 -1.67
N ILE A 116 14.35 25.66 -1.86
CA ILE A 116 15.78 25.48 -2.13
C ILE A 116 16.18 26.23 -3.41
N ALA A 117 15.39 26.11 -4.48
CA ALA A 117 15.63 26.82 -5.73
C ALA A 117 15.58 28.35 -5.55
N ALA A 118 14.61 28.86 -4.78
CA ALA A 118 14.50 30.29 -4.48
C ALA A 118 15.71 30.81 -3.70
N ASP A 119 16.25 30.04 -2.76
CA ASP A 119 17.44 30.40 -2.00
C ASP A 119 18.70 30.40 -2.86
N ILE A 120 18.83 29.45 -3.80
CA ILE A 120 19.94 29.43 -4.77
C ILE A 120 19.94 30.73 -5.59
N LYS A 121 18.78 31.13 -6.12
CA LYS A 121 18.64 32.39 -6.88
C LYS A 121 19.02 33.61 -6.04
N ARG A 122 18.60 33.65 -4.77
CA ARG A 122 18.97 34.72 -3.84
C ARG A 122 20.49 34.79 -3.63
N LEU A 123 21.14 33.65 -3.46
CA LEU A 123 22.59 33.55 -3.28
C LEU A 123 23.38 33.89 -4.55
N SER A 124 22.85 33.60 -5.73
CA SER A 124 23.48 33.97 -7.01
C SER A 124 23.28 35.44 -7.39
N GLY A 125 22.48 36.20 -6.63
CA GLY A 125 22.16 37.60 -6.94
C GLY A 125 21.05 37.76 -7.98
N GLU A 126 20.37 36.68 -8.33
CA GLU A 126 19.17 36.66 -9.16
C GLU A 126 17.95 36.94 -8.25
N ALA A 127 17.77 38.20 -7.84
CA ALA A 127 16.61 38.64 -7.07
C ALA A 127 15.47 39.14 -7.98
#